data_AF-A0A1Q6M4M4-F1
#
_entry.id   AF-A0A1Q6M4M4-F1
#
_cell.length_a   1.000
_cell.length_b   1.000
_cell.length_c   1.000
_cell.angle_alpha   90.00
_cell.angle_beta   90.00
_cell.angle_gamma   90.00
#
_symmetry.space_group_name_H-M   'P 1'
#
loop_
_entity.id
_entity.type
_entity.pdbx_description
1 polymer ?
#
loop_
_entity_poly.entity_id
_entity_poly.type
_entity_poly.pdbx_seq_one_letter_code
_entity_poly.pdbx_strand_id
1 'polypeptide(L)'
;MADINKNLKSICSFYASEWHLVTMLLPNLDQKINKGVKVTTILEKDLTKEMETLLTKLHLEDKKEIINIGWQKSNLEDIKQAVQNNDCIIINGTKEFIEKAREEVENNLLENKIIEIIDCYDIEDCKYGIKDILDKHDKILNTSGEKNKEEYITTIKVAN
;
A
#
# COMPACT_ATOMS: atom_id res chain seq x y z
N MET A 1 -2.01 -24.19 3.85
CA MET A 1 -1.98 -22.89 4.53
C MET A 1 -0.74 -22.21 3.98
N ALA A 2 -0.87 -21.08 3.28
CA ALA A 2 0.31 -20.37 2.79
C ALA A 2 1.08 -19.86 4.01
N ASP A 3 2.35 -20.24 4.13
CA ASP A 3 3.21 -19.80 5.22
C ASP A 3 3.33 -18.27 5.15
N ILE A 4 2.78 -17.59 6.17
CA ILE A 4 2.93 -16.14 6.32
C ILE A 4 4.41 -15.88 6.56
N ASN A 5 5.08 -15.24 5.60
CA ASN A 5 6.46 -14.84 5.76
C ASN A 5 6.56 -13.87 6.96
N LYS A 6 7.20 -14.31 8.05
CA LYS A 6 7.29 -13.56 9.31
C LYS A 6 8.00 -12.20 9.16
N ASN A 7 8.73 -12.01 8.07
CA ASN A 7 9.43 -10.78 7.74
C ASN A 7 8.56 -9.79 6.95
N LEU A 8 7.31 -10.14 6.63
CA LEU A 8 6.36 -9.25 5.98
C LEU A 8 5.16 -8.96 6.88
N LYS A 9 4.80 -7.68 6.97
CA LYS A 9 3.50 -7.24 7.48
C LYS A 9 2.69 -6.78 6.27
N SER A 10 1.61 -7.49 5.97
CA SER A 10 0.82 -7.24 4.76
C SER A 10 -0.47 -6.52 5.12
N ILE A 11 -0.69 -5.34 4.54
CA ILE A 11 -1.89 -4.54 4.70
C ILE A 11 -2.54 -4.42 3.33
N CYS A 12 -3.84 -4.68 3.23
CA CYS A 12 -4.58 -4.40 2.00
C CYS A 12 -5.35 -3.09 2.13
N SER A 13 -5.61 -2.46 0.99
CA SER A 13 -6.33 -1.21 0.88
C SER A 13 -7.12 -1.23 -0.42
N PHE A 14 -8.33 -0.67 -0.41
CA PHE A 14 -9.22 -0.68 -1.56
C PHE A 14 -9.63 0.73 -1.90
N TYR A 15 -9.49 1.11 -3.17
CA TYR A 15 -9.85 2.44 -3.64
C TYR A 15 -10.79 2.43 -4.85
N ALA A 16 -11.57 3.50 -5.00
CA ALA A 16 -12.51 3.66 -6.12
C ALA A 16 -12.02 4.64 -7.20
N SER A 17 -10.97 5.42 -6.91
CA SER A 17 -10.28 6.30 -7.87
C SER A 17 -8.90 6.68 -7.36
N GLU A 18 -8.03 7.17 -8.24
CA GLU A 18 -6.69 7.67 -7.90
C GLU A 18 -6.77 8.78 -6.83
N TRP A 19 -7.77 9.65 -6.92
CA TRP A 19 -8.03 10.68 -5.91
C TRP A 19 -8.42 10.08 -4.55
N HIS A 20 -9.28 9.07 -4.54
CA HIS A 20 -9.64 8.35 -3.31
C HIS A 20 -8.42 7.65 -2.70
N LEU A 21 -7.55 7.08 -3.54
CA LEU A 21 -6.31 6.46 -3.10
C LEU A 21 -5.38 7.45 -2.38
N VAL A 22 -5.01 8.56 -3.01
CA VAL A 22 -4.06 9.51 -2.42
C VAL A 22 -4.60 10.16 -1.15
N THR A 23 -5.91 10.45 -1.09
CA THR A 23 -6.55 11.02 0.10
C THR A 23 -6.65 10.02 1.25
N MET A 24 -6.82 8.74 0.96
CA MET A 24 -6.84 7.66 1.95
C MET A 24 -5.44 7.35 2.50
N LEU A 25 -4.41 7.36 1.64
CA LEU A 25 -3.03 7.08 2.04
C LEU A 25 -2.41 8.20 2.88
N LEU A 26 -2.72 9.46 2.55
CA LEU A 26 -2.01 10.62 3.09
C LEU A 26 -1.93 10.68 4.63
N PRO A 27 -3.02 10.47 5.41
CA PRO A 27 -2.93 10.51 6.87
C PRO A 27 -2.01 9.44 7.45
N ASN A 28 -1.99 8.25 6.84
CA ASN A 28 -1.15 7.14 7.28
C ASN A 28 0.32 7.38 6.90
N LEU A 29 0.57 7.90 5.69
CA LEU A 29 1.89 8.31 5.21
C LEU A 29 2.52 9.38 6.09
N ASP A 30 1.78 10.46 6.36
CA ASP A 30 2.21 11.56 7.22
C ASP A 30 2.62 11.04 8.60
N GLN A 31 1.81 10.16 9.19
CA GLN A 31 2.13 9.54 10.49
C GLN A 31 3.38 8.64 10.44
N LYS A 32 3.58 7.88 9.36
CA LYS A 32 4.74 6.98 9.20
C LYS A 32 6.03 7.78 9.01
N ILE A 33 6.00 8.78 8.14
CA ILE A 33 7.15 9.65 7.87
C ILE A 33 7.55 10.42 9.14
N ASN A 34 6.58 10.97 9.88
CA ASN A 34 6.83 11.63 11.16
C ASN A 34 7.46 10.73 12.23
N LYS A 35 7.30 9.40 12.11
CA LYS A 35 7.95 8.41 12.99
C LYS A 35 9.30 7.93 12.46
N GLY A 36 9.80 8.50 11.37
CA GLY A 36 11.06 8.13 10.73
C GLY A 36 11.00 6.84 9.91
N VAL A 37 9.81 6.34 9.59
CA VAL A 37 9.63 5.17 8.70
C VAL A 37 10.02 5.58 7.28
N LYS A 38 10.94 4.85 6.65
CA LYS A 38 11.29 5.07 5.25
C LYS A 38 10.23 4.42 4.36
N VAL A 39 9.49 5.25 3.63
CA VAL A 39 8.40 4.79 2.76
C VAL A 39 8.79 4.99 1.30
N THR A 40 8.42 4.03 0.45
CA THR A 40 8.46 4.18 -1.01
C THR A 40 7.21 3.60 -1.65
N THR A 41 6.97 3.95 -2.90
CA THR A 41 5.84 3.49 -3.71
C THR A 41 6.30 2.68 -4.92
N ILE A 42 5.55 1.64 -5.28
CA ILE A 42 5.65 0.85 -6.51
C ILE A 42 4.31 0.96 -7.22
N LEU A 43 4.25 1.68 -8.33
CA LEU A 43 3.01 2.08 -8.97
C LEU A 43 2.93 1.63 -10.42
N GLU A 44 1.80 1.05 -10.82
CA GLU A 44 1.52 0.72 -12.23
C GLU A 44 1.24 1.97 -13.07
N LYS A 45 0.67 3.00 -12.45
CA LYS A 45 0.35 4.31 -13.04
C LYS A 45 0.98 5.44 -12.22
N ASP A 46 1.22 6.56 -12.88
CA ASP A 46 1.73 7.78 -12.24
C ASP A 46 0.61 8.44 -11.42
N LEU A 47 0.89 8.79 -10.16
CA LEU A 47 -0.01 9.45 -9.23
C LEU A 47 0.54 10.82 -8.76
N THR A 48 1.61 11.31 -9.39
CA THR A 48 2.33 12.53 -8.98
C THR A 48 1.39 13.73 -8.97
N LYS A 49 0.60 13.88 -10.04
CA LYS A 49 -0.31 15.03 -10.19
C LYS A 49 -1.35 15.07 -9.07
N GLU A 50 -1.96 13.94 -8.75
CA GLU A 50 -2.99 13.79 -7.71
C GLU A 50 -2.39 14.12 -6.34
N MET A 51 -1.20 13.58 -6.03
CA MET A 51 -0.54 13.84 -4.76
C MET A 51 -0.09 15.30 -4.63
N GLU A 52 0.57 15.87 -5.64
CA GLU A 52 0.96 17.29 -5.62
C GLU A 52 -0.25 18.20 -5.42
N THR A 53 -1.32 17.95 -6.19
CA THR A 53 -2.58 18.71 -6.08
C THR A 53 -3.16 18.62 -4.68
N LEU A 54 -3.15 17.44 -4.06
CA LEU A 54 -3.62 17.24 -2.69
C LEU A 54 -2.76 18.02 -1.68
N LEU A 55 -1.44 17.92 -1.78
CA LEU A 55 -0.50 18.60 -0.88
C LEU A 55 -0.57 20.13 -1.01
N THR A 56 -0.91 20.69 -2.17
CA THR A 56 -1.11 22.15 -2.29
C THR A 56 -2.29 22.67 -1.48
N LYS A 57 -3.31 21.83 -1.25
CA LYS A 57 -4.56 22.19 -0.55
C LYS A 57 -4.48 22.05 0.97
N LEU A 58 -3.42 21.44 1.48
CA LEU A 58 -3.25 21.12 2.90
C LEU A 58 -2.09 21.91 3.51
N HIS A 59 -2.11 22.15 4.82
CA HIS A 59 -0.97 22.70 5.55
C HIS A 59 -0.31 21.57 6.33
N LEU A 60 0.78 21.03 5.77
CA LEU A 60 1.57 19.94 6.34
C LEU A 60 3.03 20.37 6.38
N GLU A 61 3.77 19.94 7.40
CA GLU A 61 5.20 20.22 7.55
C GLU A 61 6.03 19.30 6.63
N ASP A 62 5.65 18.02 6.51
CA ASP A 62 6.41 16.96 5.82
C ASP A 62 6.09 16.79 4.33
N LYS A 63 5.60 17.85 3.65
CA LYS A 63 5.19 17.75 2.24
C LYS A 63 6.32 17.29 1.33
N LYS A 64 7.56 17.70 1.63
CA LYS A 64 8.74 17.39 0.80
C LYS A 64 9.11 15.91 0.93
N GLU A 65 9.00 15.37 2.12
CA GLU A 65 9.24 13.97 2.42
C GLU A 65 8.17 13.12 1.74
N ILE A 66 6.89 13.52 1.84
CA ILE A 66 5.76 12.82 1.20
C ILE A 66 5.90 12.81 -0.32
N ILE A 67 6.26 13.92 -0.97
CA ILE A 67 6.40 13.95 -2.44
C ILE A 67 7.58 13.09 -2.93
N ASN A 68 8.62 12.91 -2.13
CA ASN A 68 9.84 12.23 -2.51
C ASN A 68 9.78 10.69 -2.39
N ILE A 69 8.65 10.09 -2.01
CA ILE A 69 8.54 8.63 -1.86
C ILE A 69 8.39 7.86 -3.19
N GLY A 70 8.15 8.56 -4.31
CA GLY A 70 8.23 8.01 -5.67
C GLY A 70 6.89 7.82 -6.39
N TRP A 71 6.11 8.88 -6.57
CA TRP A 71 4.74 8.83 -7.14
C TRP A 71 4.64 8.58 -8.66
N GLN A 72 5.77 8.51 -9.35
CA GLN A 72 5.83 8.13 -10.76
C GLN A 72 5.56 6.63 -10.97
N LYS A 73 5.15 6.26 -12.19
CA LYS A 73 5.09 4.85 -12.61
C LYS A 73 6.45 4.16 -12.38
N SER A 74 6.42 2.99 -11.76
CA SER A 74 7.60 2.23 -11.38
C SER A 74 7.96 1.15 -12.39
N ASN A 75 9.25 0.80 -12.47
CA ASN A 75 9.70 -0.41 -13.15
C ASN A 75 9.91 -1.52 -12.13
N LEU A 76 9.61 -2.77 -12.49
CA LEU A 76 9.80 -3.92 -11.60
C LEU A 76 11.27 -4.14 -11.23
N GLU A 77 12.21 -3.69 -12.08
CA GLU A 77 13.65 -3.77 -11.84
C GLU A 77 14.10 -2.94 -10.61
N ASP A 78 13.34 -1.89 -10.25
CA ASP A 78 13.67 -0.98 -9.14
C ASP A 78 13.29 -1.57 -7.78
N ILE A 79 12.51 -2.67 -7.76
CA ILE A 79 11.95 -3.27 -6.53
C ILE A 79 13.04 -3.73 -5.58
N LYS A 80 14.14 -4.30 -6.09
CA LYS A 80 15.26 -4.72 -5.26
C LYS A 80 15.81 -3.58 -4.41
N GLN A 81 15.97 -2.40 -4.99
CA GLN A 81 16.46 -1.22 -4.27
C GLN A 81 15.41 -0.69 -3.28
N ALA A 82 14.13 -0.75 -3.64
CA ALA A 82 13.02 -0.39 -2.75
C ALA A 82 13.03 -1.24 -1.47
N VAL A 83 13.16 -2.57 -1.62
CA VAL A 83 13.20 -3.55 -0.52
C VAL A 83 14.39 -3.34 0.41
N GLN A 84 15.57 -3.03 -0.15
CA GLN A 84 16.78 -2.85 0.66
C GLN A 84 16.74 -1.57 1.51
N ASN A 85 16.16 -0.49 0.99
CA ASN A 85 16.31 0.85 1.60
C ASN A 85 15.11 1.33 2.42
N ASN A 86 13.95 0.67 2.31
CA ASN A 86 12.71 1.16 2.90
C ASN A 86 12.12 0.19 3.93
N ASP A 87 11.39 0.73 4.89
CA ASP A 87 10.71 -0.02 5.95
C ASP A 87 9.24 -0.31 5.58
N CYS A 88 8.68 0.52 4.69
CA CYS A 88 7.33 0.40 4.18
C CYS A 88 7.31 0.58 2.65
N ILE A 89 6.59 -0.29 1.96
CA ILE A 89 6.40 -0.25 0.51
C ILE A 89 4.91 -0.20 0.22
N ILE A 90 4.46 0.81 -0.51
CA ILE A 90 3.08 0.91 -0.99
C ILE A 90 3.05 0.42 -2.43
N ILE A 91 2.26 -0.60 -2.73
CA ILE A 91 2.11 -1.15 -4.08
C ILE A 91 0.72 -0.79 -4.60
N ASN A 92 0.64 -0.19 -5.78
CA ASN A 92 -0.63 0.14 -6.40
C ASN A 92 -0.68 -0.29 -7.87
N GLY A 93 -1.79 -0.92 -8.24
CA GLY A 93 -2.09 -1.28 -9.61
C GLY A 93 -3.25 -2.28 -9.68
N THR A 94 -3.40 -2.87 -10.85
CA THR A 94 -4.22 -4.05 -11.07
C THR A 94 -3.78 -5.19 -10.16
N LYS A 95 -4.69 -6.14 -9.91
CA LYS A 95 -4.37 -7.34 -9.13
C LYS A 95 -3.14 -8.09 -9.67
N GLU A 96 -3.04 -8.23 -10.99
CA GLU A 96 -1.91 -8.90 -11.63
C GLU A 96 -0.59 -8.15 -11.40
N PHE A 97 -0.59 -6.82 -11.50
CA PHE A 97 0.60 -6.02 -11.22
C PHE A 97 1.05 -6.16 -9.76
N ILE A 98 0.11 -6.09 -8.82
CA ILE A 98 0.41 -6.22 -7.39
C ILE A 98 0.99 -7.61 -7.09
N GLU A 99 0.39 -8.68 -7.63
CA GLU A 99 0.90 -10.04 -7.43
C GLU A 99 2.34 -10.20 -7.94
N LYS A 100 2.66 -9.65 -9.12
CA LYS A 100 4.04 -9.66 -9.67
C LYS A 100 5.00 -8.82 -8.83
N ALA A 101 4.60 -7.61 -8.43
CA ALA A 101 5.44 -6.73 -7.62
C ALA A 101 5.71 -7.35 -6.24
N ARG A 102 4.73 -8.02 -5.65
CA ARG A 102 4.90 -8.75 -4.39
C ARG A 102 5.87 -9.91 -4.52
N GLU A 103 5.76 -10.71 -5.57
CA GLU A 103 6.70 -11.81 -5.82
C GLU A 103 8.14 -11.29 -5.89
N GLU A 104 8.36 -10.18 -6.60
CA GLU A 104 9.67 -9.53 -6.64
C GLU A 104 10.11 -8.98 -5.28
N VAL A 105 9.21 -8.41 -4.49
CA VAL A 105 9.53 -7.97 -3.12
C VAL A 105 9.96 -9.16 -2.26
N GLU A 106 9.20 -10.25 -2.30
CA GLU A 106 9.45 -11.47 -1.54
C GLU A 106 10.77 -12.13 -1.92
N ASN A 107 11.09 -12.19 -3.21
CA ASN A 107 12.35 -12.72 -3.74
C ASN A 107 13.57 -11.88 -3.33
N ASN A 108 13.39 -10.60 -3.01
CA ASN A 108 14.47 -9.69 -2.63
C ASN A 108 14.52 -9.38 -1.12
N LEU A 109 13.68 -10.04 -0.30
CA LEU A 109 13.65 -9.85 1.15
C LEU A 109 14.98 -10.26 1.81
N LEU A 110 15.40 -9.46 2.79
CA LEU A 110 16.55 -9.76 3.63
C LEU A 110 16.10 -10.50 4.89
N GLU A 111 16.78 -11.58 5.27
CA GLU A 111 16.37 -12.47 6.37
C GLU A 111 16.13 -11.77 7.72
N ASN A 112 16.78 -10.63 7.97
CA ASN A 112 16.72 -9.90 9.25
C ASN A 112 15.96 -8.57 9.16
N LYS A 113 15.23 -8.32 8.07
CA LYS A 113 14.49 -7.07 7.87
C LYS A 113 13.00 -7.35 7.80
N ILE A 114 12.24 -6.70 8.67
CA ILE A 114 10.78 -6.70 8.59
C ILE A 114 10.36 -5.54 7.68
N ILE A 115 9.58 -5.83 6.65
CA ILE A 115 9.02 -4.82 5.75
C ILE A 115 7.50 -4.83 5.88
N GLU A 116 6.91 -3.65 5.92
CA GLU A 116 5.48 -3.48 5.76
C GLU A 116 5.13 -3.26 4.28
N ILE A 117 4.13 -3.96 3.77
CA ILE A 117 3.60 -3.77 2.42
C ILE A 117 2.15 -3.34 2.53
N ILE A 118 1.81 -2.25 1.84
CA ILE A 118 0.43 -1.79 1.69
C ILE A 118 0.02 -2.00 0.23
N ASP A 119 -0.77 -3.03 -0.02
CA ASP A 119 -1.32 -3.31 -1.34
C ASP A 119 -2.62 -2.54 -1.55
N CYS A 120 -2.60 -1.64 -2.51
CA CYS A 120 -3.71 -0.77 -2.86
C CYS A 120 -4.37 -1.28 -4.15
N TYR A 121 -5.51 -1.95 -4.00
CA TYR A 121 -6.29 -2.52 -5.08
C TYR A 121 -7.43 -1.59 -5.53
N ASP A 122 -7.66 -1.51 -6.84
CA ASP A 122 -8.89 -0.93 -7.37
C ASP A 122 -10.07 -1.83 -6.99
N ILE A 123 -11.06 -1.28 -6.28
CA ILE A 123 -12.23 -2.02 -5.79
C ILE A 123 -13.03 -2.66 -6.93
N GLU A 124 -13.07 -2.03 -8.11
CA GLU A 124 -13.80 -2.56 -9.25
C GLU A 124 -13.09 -3.79 -9.83
N ASP A 125 -11.76 -3.78 -9.87
CA ASP A 125 -10.94 -4.90 -10.36
C ASP A 125 -11.04 -6.14 -9.46
N CYS A 126 -11.30 -5.96 -8.17
CA CYS A 126 -11.29 -7.06 -7.20
C CYS A 126 -12.63 -7.34 -6.51
N LYS A 127 -13.74 -6.78 -7.01
CA LYS A 127 -15.10 -6.96 -6.46
C LYS A 127 -15.47 -8.39 -6.07
N TYR A 128 -15.07 -9.39 -6.86
CA TYR A 128 -15.37 -10.81 -6.61
C TYR A 128 -14.30 -11.55 -5.77
N GLY A 129 -13.17 -10.91 -5.49
CA GLY A 129 -12.01 -11.48 -4.79
C GLY A 129 -11.61 -10.78 -3.50
N ILE A 130 -12.38 -9.79 -3.03
CA ILE A 130 -12.07 -9.01 -1.81
C ILE A 130 -11.82 -9.91 -0.61
N LYS A 131 -12.64 -10.95 -0.41
CA LYS A 131 -12.48 -11.87 0.72
C LYS A 131 -11.14 -12.61 0.67
N ASP A 132 -10.76 -13.11 -0.50
CA ASP A 132 -9.48 -13.82 -0.67
C ASP A 132 -8.29 -12.90 -0.44
N ILE A 133 -8.40 -11.63 -0.85
CA ILE A 133 -7.40 -10.60 -0.55
C ILE A 133 -7.33 -10.38 0.96
N LEU A 134 -8.45 -10.13 1.64
CA LEU A 134 -8.49 -9.93 3.09
C LEU A 134 -7.88 -11.13 3.84
N ASP A 135 -8.20 -12.36 3.45
CA ASP A 135 -7.71 -13.56 4.11
C ASP A 135 -6.17 -13.69 4.02
N LYS A 136 -5.55 -13.16 2.96
CA LYS A 136 -4.08 -13.14 2.75
C LYS A 136 -3.33 -12.00 3.44
N HIS A 137 -4.03 -11.01 3.99
CA HIS A 137 -3.41 -9.82 4.61
C HIS A 137 -3.60 -9.82 6.13
N ASP A 138 -2.73 -9.13 6.87
CA ASP A 138 -2.84 -9.00 8.33
C ASP A 138 -3.88 -7.95 8.73
N LYS A 139 -3.97 -6.86 7.95
CA LYS A 139 -4.82 -5.70 8.23
C LYS A 139 -5.43 -5.12 6.97
N ILE A 140 -6.40 -4.23 7.18
CA ILE A 140 -6.93 -3.33 6.15
C ILE A 140 -6.60 -1.88 6.50
N LEU A 141 -6.22 -1.09 5.49
CA LEU A 141 -6.13 0.36 5.57
C LEU A 141 -7.35 0.97 4.88
N ASN A 142 -8.03 1.90 5.57
CA ASN A 142 -9.10 2.70 5.00
C ASN A 142 -8.94 4.17 5.43
N THR A 143 -9.92 5.03 5.12
CA THR A 143 -9.91 6.45 5.50
C THR A 143 -9.91 6.70 7.02
N SER A 144 -10.26 5.70 7.82
CA SER A 144 -10.18 5.72 9.30
C SER A 144 -8.86 5.15 9.84
N GLY A 145 -7.91 4.83 8.98
CA GLY A 145 -6.60 4.27 9.32
C GLY A 145 -6.51 2.74 9.24
N GLU A 146 -5.44 2.18 9.79
CA GLU A 146 -5.24 0.73 9.86
C GLU A 146 -6.24 0.08 10.83
N LYS A 147 -6.97 -0.93 10.36
CA LYS A 147 -7.97 -1.69 11.10
C LYS A 147 -7.72 -3.18 11.00
N ASN A 148 -8.33 -3.93 11.92
CA ASN A 148 -8.37 -5.37 11.81
C ASN A 148 -9.35 -5.79 10.70
N LYS A 149 -8.93 -6.73 9.85
CA LYS A 149 -9.75 -7.27 8.75
C LYS A 149 -11.01 -8.01 9.23
N GLU A 150 -11.04 -8.54 10.45
CA GLU A 150 -12.18 -9.31 10.97
C GLU A 150 -13.48 -8.50 11.05
N GLU A 151 -13.39 -7.21 11.37
CA GLU A 151 -14.53 -6.28 11.38
C GLU A 151 -15.15 -6.16 9.97
N TYR A 152 -14.29 -6.10 8.95
CA TYR A 152 -14.69 -6.01 7.54
C TYR A 152 -15.27 -7.33 7.01
N ILE A 153 -14.63 -8.45 7.30
CA ILE A 153 -15.12 -9.78 6.90
C ILE A 153 -16.52 -10.04 7.47
N THR A 154 -16.76 -9.63 8.72
CA THR A 154 -18.06 -9.78 9.38
C THR A 154 -19.14 -8.96 8.66
N THR A 155 -18.81 -7.73 8.27
CA THR A 155 -19.74 -6.85 7.54
C THR A 155 -20.11 -7.40 6.15
N ILE A 156 -19.12 -7.93 5.40
CA ILE A 156 -19.37 -8.55 4.09
C ILE A 156 -20.28 -9.78 4.20
N LYS A 157 -20.13 -10.59 5.26
CA LYS A 157 -21.00 -11.76 5.49
C LYS A 157 -22.45 -11.41 5.78
N VAL A 158 -22.72 -10.22 6.33
CA VAL A 158 -24.07 -9.77 6.68
C VAL A 158 -24.79 -9.12 5.48
N ALA A 159 -24.03 -8.63 4.50
CA ALA A 159 -24.56 -7.97 3.30
C ALA A 159 -24.86 -8.93 2.12
N ASN A 160 -24.46 -10.19 2.22
CA ASN A 160 -24.73 -11.27 1.25
C ASN A 160 -25.76 -12.26 1.81
#